data_AF-A0A5E8A182-F1
#
_entry.id   AF-A0A5E8A182-F1
#
_cell.length_a   1.000
_cell.length_b   1.000
_cell.length_c   1.000
_cell.angle_alpha   90.00
_cell.angle_beta   90.00
_cell.angle_gamma   90.00
#
_symmetry.space_group_name_H-M   'P 1'
#
loop_
_entity.id
_entity.type
_entity.pdbx_description
1 polymer ?
#
loop_
_entity_poly.entity_id
_entity_poly.type
_entity_poly.pdbx_seq_one_letter_code
_entity_poly.pdbx_strand_id
1 'polypeptide(L)'
;MDFSVILKNKASFIQQFKTYDPDILIPELNVAIEYKFIRKGNIIEDYIDQVKTDANNYKGDNRYENFVAVLCIEDSASATEDNIRESWTAKNFPDNWDLVVAFL
;
A
#
# COMPACT_ATOMS: atom_id res chain seq x y z
N MET A 1 -9.13 -53.16 -16.72
CA MET A 1 -8.81 -51.92 -17.47
C MET A 1 -8.67 -50.83 -16.45
N ASP A 2 -7.46 -50.29 -16.39
CA ASP A 2 -6.96 -49.33 -15.42
C ASP A 2 -7.37 -47.92 -15.89
N PHE A 3 -8.08 -47.15 -15.05
CA PHE A 3 -8.42 -45.76 -15.35
C PHE A 3 -7.46 -44.85 -14.59
N SER A 4 -6.27 -44.72 -15.14
CA SER A 4 -5.23 -43.80 -14.70
C SER A 4 -5.75 -42.37 -14.70
N VAL A 5 -5.63 -41.76 -13.52
CA VAL A 5 -5.81 -40.36 -13.18
C VAL A 5 -5.03 -39.45 -14.14
N ILE A 6 -5.72 -38.49 -14.78
CA ILE A 6 -5.07 -37.30 -15.34
C ILE A 6 -5.63 -36.10 -14.57
N LEU A 7 -4.93 -35.77 -13.48
CA LEU A 7 -5.05 -34.50 -12.79
C LEU A 7 -4.65 -33.40 -13.78
N LYS A 8 -5.63 -32.59 -14.19
CA LYS A 8 -5.38 -31.34 -14.90
C LYS A 8 -4.56 -30.44 -13.98
N ASN A 9 -3.25 -30.40 -14.19
CA ASN A 9 -2.37 -29.33 -13.75
C ASN A 9 -2.91 -28.00 -14.30
N LYS A 10 -3.80 -27.32 -13.56
CA LYS A 10 -3.97 -25.89 -13.70
C LYS A 10 -2.68 -25.29 -13.16
N ALA A 11 -1.87 -24.73 -14.05
CA ALA A 11 -0.63 -24.05 -13.73
C ALA A 11 -0.83 -23.14 -12.51
N SER A 12 -0.17 -23.47 -11.41
CA SER A 12 -0.04 -22.56 -10.28
C SER A 12 0.85 -21.42 -10.76
N PHE A 13 0.35 -20.18 -10.70
CA PHE A 13 1.23 -19.03 -10.78
C PHE A 13 2.24 -19.17 -9.64
N ILE A 14 3.52 -19.34 -9.97
CA ILE A 14 4.59 -19.22 -8.98
C ILE A 14 4.65 -17.73 -8.66
N GLN A 15 4.00 -17.33 -7.57
CA GLN A 15 4.18 -16.01 -7.00
C GLN A 15 5.60 -15.99 -6.43
N GLN A 16 6.56 -15.49 -7.22
CA GLN A 16 7.87 -15.13 -6.67
C GLN A 16 7.60 -14.18 -5.52
N PHE A 17 8.06 -14.55 -4.31
CA PHE A 17 8.01 -13.69 -3.15
C PHE A 17 8.83 -12.43 -3.49
N LYS A 18 8.14 -11.34 -3.85
CA LYS A 18 8.74 -10.02 -3.79
C LYS A 18 8.88 -9.73 -2.30
N THR A 19 10.11 -9.54 -1.84
CA THR A 19 10.34 -8.90 -0.55
C THR A 19 9.91 -7.45 -0.72
N TYR A 20 8.80 -7.10 -0.09
CA TYR A 20 8.36 -5.71 0.01
C TYR A 20 9.04 -5.13 1.25
N ASP A 21 9.84 -4.09 1.04
CA ASP A 21 10.53 -3.37 2.09
C ASP A 21 9.97 -1.94 2.13
N PRO A 22 9.56 -1.44 3.30
CA PRO A 22 8.99 -0.10 3.42
C PRO A 22 10.06 0.97 3.20
N ASP A 23 9.63 2.16 2.80
CA ASP A 23 10.53 3.31 2.62
C ASP A 23 11.30 3.63 3.92
N ILE A 24 10.63 3.53 5.08
CA ILE A 24 11.25 3.67 6.40
C ILE A 24 10.73 2.58 7.33
N LEU A 25 11.64 1.92 8.04
CA LEU A 25 11.32 0.95 9.08
C LEU A 25 11.74 1.49 10.46
N ILE A 26 10.83 1.41 11.44
CA ILE A 26 11.10 1.66 12.85
C ILE A 26 10.87 0.35 13.63
N PRO A 27 11.89 -0.53 13.73
CA PRO A 27 11.74 -1.86 14.33
C PRO A 27 11.28 -1.81 15.78
N GLU A 28 11.76 -0.84 16.55
CA GLU A 28 11.45 -0.70 17.98
C GLU A 28 9.96 -0.41 18.25
N LEU A 29 9.23 0.02 17.22
CA LEU A 29 7.80 0.30 17.28
C LEU A 29 6.96 -0.71 16.46
N ASN A 30 7.58 -1.67 15.78
CA ASN A 30 6.93 -2.51 14.76
C ASN A 30 6.16 -1.67 13.71
N VAL A 31 6.68 -0.49 13.36
CA VAL A 31 6.05 0.46 12.44
C VAL A 31 6.83 0.52 11.13
N ALA A 32 6.10 0.40 10.02
CA ALA A 32 6.58 0.69 8.68
C ALA A 32 5.97 2.00 8.17
N ILE A 33 6.73 2.80 7.44
CA ILE A 33 6.27 4.05 6.84
C ILE A 33 6.46 3.98 5.32
N GLU A 34 5.38 4.27 4.59
CA GLU A 34 5.37 4.51 3.15
C GLU A 34 5.30 6.01 2.89
N TYR A 35 6.30 6.57 2.23
CA TYR A 35 6.44 8.01 2.04
C TYR A 35 6.29 8.39 0.57
N LYS A 36 5.30 9.22 0.25
CA LYS A 36 5.09 9.74 -1.10
C LYS A 36 5.23 11.25 -1.13
N PHE A 37 6.23 11.73 -1.88
CA PHE A 37 6.39 13.14 -2.21
C PHE A 37 5.67 13.45 -3.53
N ILE A 38 4.69 14.34 -3.47
CA ILE A 38 3.79 14.67 -4.57
C ILE A 38 4.05 16.10 -5.01
N ARG A 39 4.58 16.25 -6.23
CA ARG A 39 4.89 17.56 -6.81
C ARG A 39 3.65 18.21 -7.41
N LYS A 40 3.73 19.53 -7.59
CA LYS A 40 2.72 20.29 -8.34
C LYS A 40 2.41 19.62 -9.70
N GLY A 41 1.13 19.46 -9.99
CA GLY A 41 0.63 18.90 -11.26
C GLY A 41 0.61 17.38 -11.32
N ASN A 42 1.03 16.69 -10.26
CA ASN A 42 0.82 15.25 -10.12
C ASN A 42 -0.61 14.93 -9.69
N ILE A 43 -1.11 13.76 -10.10
CA ILE A 43 -2.43 13.26 -9.73
C ILE A 43 -2.30 12.56 -8.38
N ILE A 44 -2.81 13.16 -7.30
CA ILE A 44 -2.71 12.62 -5.94
C ILE A 44 -3.29 11.20 -5.84
N GLU A 45 -4.40 10.94 -6.55
CA GLU A 45 -5.08 9.65 -6.55
C GLU A 45 -4.15 8.48 -6.95
N ASP A 46 -3.27 8.70 -7.93
CA ASP A 46 -2.30 7.69 -8.40
C ASP A 46 -1.33 7.27 -7.29
N TYR A 47 -1.01 8.20 -6.37
CA TYR A 47 -0.13 7.91 -5.23
C TYR A 47 -0.89 7.18 -4.12
N ILE A 48 -2.15 7.53 -3.88
CA ILE A 48 -3.00 6.78 -2.94
C ILE A 48 -3.18 5.34 -3.44
N ASP A 49 -3.35 5.13 -4.75
CA ASP A 49 -3.45 3.79 -5.35
C ASP A 49 -2.15 2.97 -5.23
N GLN A 50 -0.99 3.62 -5.35
CA GLN A 50 0.30 2.97 -5.08
C GLN A 50 0.37 2.51 -3.62
N VAL A 51 0.07 3.39 -2.67
CA VAL A 51 0.06 3.02 -1.24
C VAL A 51 -0.95 1.91 -0.96
N LYS A 52 -2.11 1.92 -1.63
CA LYS A 52 -3.10 0.83 -1.49
C LYS A 52 -2.57 -0.50 -2.03
N THR A 53 -1.82 -0.47 -3.12
CA THR A 53 -1.15 -1.65 -3.66
C THR A 53 -0.15 -2.20 -2.66
N ASP A 54 0.66 -1.33 -2.05
CA ASP A 54 1.62 -1.71 -1.01
C ASP A 54 0.89 -2.32 0.20
N ALA A 55 -0.18 -1.69 0.70
CA ALA A 55 -1.00 -2.21 1.79
C ALA A 55 -1.59 -3.60 1.52
N ASN A 56 -2.00 -3.88 0.28
CA ASN A 56 -2.50 -5.20 -0.10
C ASN A 56 -1.37 -6.25 -0.13
N ASN A 57 -0.14 -5.84 -0.42
CA ASN A 57 1.02 -6.71 -0.51
C ASN A 57 1.65 -7.03 0.86
N TYR A 58 1.56 -6.12 1.83
CA TYR A 58 1.98 -6.38 3.21
C TYR A 58 1.07 -7.33 3.99
N LYS A 59 -0.08 -7.69 3.42
CA LYS A 59 -1.03 -8.59 4.08
C LYS A 59 -0.41 -9.97 4.33
N GLY A 60 -0.14 -10.28 5.59
CA GLY A 60 0.46 -11.54 6.04
C GLY A 60 1.96 -11.45 6.34
N ASP A 61 2.56 -10.26 6.21
CA ASP A 61 3.89 -9.98 6.73
C ASP A 61 3.83 -9.73 8.24
N ASN A 62 4.50 -10.57 9.03
CA ASN A 62 4.51 -10.50 10.49
C ASN A 62 5.64 -9.62 11.05
N ARG A 63 6.46 -9.00 10.18
CA ARG A 63 7.54 -8.11 10.60
C ARG A 63 7.03 -6.77 11.12
N TYR A 64 5.82 -6.36 10.72
CA TYR A 64 5.25 -5.05 11.01
C TYR A 64 3.81 -5.19 11.46
N GLU A 65 3.44 -4.47 12.53
CA GLU A 65 2.10 -4.51 13.11
C GLU A 65 1.30 -3.27 12.73
N ASN A 66 1.96 -2.14 12.49
CA ASN A 66 1.35 -0.86 12.16
C ASN A 66 2.04 -0.22 10.96
N PHE A 67 1.26 0.50 10.16
CA PHE A 67 1.73 1.15 8.93
C PHE A 67 1.30 2.60 8.91
N VAL A 68 2.18 3.48 8.44
CA VAL A 68 1.87 4.90 8.25
C VAL A 68 2.14 5.28 6.82
N ALA A 69 1.13 5.79 6.13
CA ALA A 69 1.31 6.45 4.84
C ALA A 69 1.49 7.95 5.07
N VAL A 70 2.58 8.50 4.55
CA VAL A 70 2.86 9.94 4.59
C VAL A 70 2.76 10.49 3.18
N LEU A 71 1.74 11.33 2.93
CA LEU A 71 1.60 12.09 1.69
C LEU A 71 2.10 13.51 1.92
N CYS A 72 3.24 13.82 1.34
CA CYS A 72 3.86 15.14 1.42
C CYS A 72 3.67 15.86 0.09
N ILE A 73 2.92 16.97 0.09
CA ILE A 73 2.33 17.58 -1.11
C ILE A 73 2.84 19.01 -1.23
N GLU A 74 3.47 19.36 -2.36
CA GLU A 74 3.82 20.76 -2.65
C GLU A 74 2.55 21.62 -2.81
N ASP A 75 2.43 22.70 -2.02
CA ASP A 75 1.23 23.55 -1.94
C ASP A 75 0.94 24.28 -3.26
N SER A 76 0.08 23.62 -4.02
CA SER A 76 -0.61 24.07 -5.22
C SER A 76 -1.61 23.02 -5.72
N ALA A 77 -1.89 22.01 -4.89
CA ALA A 77 -2.75 20.90 -5.20
C ALA A 77 -4.22 21.35 -5.17
N SER A 78 -4.98 20.93 -6.18
CA SER A 78 -6.42 21.21 -6.27
C SER A 78 -7.27 20.45 -5.24
N ALA A 79 -6.66 19.58 -4.42
CA ALA A 79 -7.35 18.74 -3.45
C ALA A 79 -7.06 19.22 -2.04
N THR A 80 -8.13 19.34 -1.23
CA THR A 80 -8.01 19.61 0.19
C THR A 80 -7.63 18.32 0.95
N GLU A 81 -7.21 18.46 2.20
CA GLU A 81 -7.00 17.31 3.08
C GLU A 81 -8.27 16.44 3.18
N ASP A 82 -9.46 17.05 3.25
CA ASP A 82 -10.73 16.32 3.30
C ASP A 82 -10.94 15.46 2.05
N ASN A 83 -10.67 15.99 0.84
CA ASN A 83 -10.79 15.19 -0.39
C ASN A 83 -9.85 13.98 -0.39
N ILE A 84 -8.64 14.16 0.14
CA ILE A 84 -7.64 13.09 0.26
C ILE A 84 -8.12 12.03 1.26
N ARG A 85 -8.64 12.46 2.42
CA ARG A 85 -9.17 11.56 3.46
C ARG A 85 -10.43 10.82 3.02
N GLU A 86 -11.28 11.46 2.23
CA GLU A 86 -12.44 10.79 1.59
C GLU A 86 -11.98 9.69 0.63
N SER A 87 -11.03 9.98 -0.26
CA SER A 87 -10.45 8.96 -1.16
C SER A 87 -9.80 7.82 -0.38
N TRP A 88 -8.99 8.14 0.64
CA TRP A 88 -8.37 7.15 1.53
C TRP A 88 -9.41 6.23 2.16
N THR A 89 -10.46 6.80 2.74
CA THR A 89 -11.55 6.05 3.37
C THR A 89 -12.26 5.16 2.36
N ALA A 90 -12.57 5.68 1.16
CA ALA A 90 -13.23 4.93 0.10
C ALA A 90 -12.42 3.72 -0.39
N LYS A 91 -11.09 3.75 -0.28
CA LYS A 91 -10.21 2.63 -0.64
C LYS A 91 -10.11 1.54 0.43
N ASN A 92 -10.78 1.69 1.58
CA ASN A 92 -10.87 0.70 2.65
C ASN A 92 -9.48 0.13 3.02
N PHE A 93 -8.54 1.00 3.39
CA PHE A 93 -7.25 0.58 3.92
C PHE A 93 -7.45 -0.33 5.17
N PRO A 94 -6.54 -1.28 5.43
CA PRO A 94 -6.60 -2.07 6.65
C PRO A 94 -6.55 -1.18 7.90
N ASP A 95 -7.20 -1.59 8.98
CA ASP A 95 -7.35 -0.76 10.20
C ASP A 95 -6.02 -0.37 10.87
N ASN A 96 -4.94 -1.10 10.58
CA ASN A 96 -3.60 -0.81 11.08
C ASN A 96 -2.79 0.14 10.18
N TRP A 97 -3.45 0.85 9.27
CA TRP A 97 -2.86 1.87 8.40
C TRP A 97 -3.35 3.26 8.76
N ASP A 98 -2.44 4.12 9.18
CA ASP A 98 -2.71 5.54 9.44
C ASP A 98 -2.28 6.40 8.24
N LEU A 99 -3.01 7.49 8.00
CA LEU A 99 -2.70 8.48 6.97
C LEU A 99 -2.28 9.81 7.60
N VAL A 100 -1.08 10.25 7.25
CA VAL A 100 -0.55 11.60 7.50
C VAL A 100 -0.51 12.38 6.18
N VAL A 101 -1.15 13.55 6.15
CA VAL A 101 -1.12 14.47 5.02
C VAL A 101 -0.38 15.73 5.46
N ALA A 102 0.62 16.15 4.68
CA ALA A 102 1.39 17.36 4.93
C ALA A 102 1.48 18.19 3.65
N PHE A 103 1.06 19.45 3.72
CA PHE A 103 1.23 20.44 2.65
C PHE A 103 2.47 21.28 2.92
N LEU A 104 3.30 21.50 1.89
CA LEU A 104 4.58 22.23 1.95
C LEU A 104 4.53 23.58 1.24
#